data_AF-A0A1Y3B617-F1
#
_entry.id   AF-A0A1Y3B617-F1
#
_cell.length_a   1.000
_cell.length_b   1.000
_cell.length_c   1.000
_cell.angle_alpha   90.00
_cell.angle_beta   90.00
_cell.angle_gamma   90.00
#
_symmetry.space_group_name_H-M   'P 1'
#
loop_
_entity.id
_entity.type
_entity.pdbx_description
1 polymer ?
#
loop_
_entity_poly.entity_id
_entity_poly.type
_entity_poly.pdbx_seq_one_letter_code
_entity_poly.pdbx_strand_id
1 'polypeptide(L)'
;MCDQGKCLPQCASNKDCAINEQCFDHRCQLRCFSDQECLAGEICMNNRCQPGCRNDNECLMKESCILNSCKNMCDTPIACGANALCTMVVHQPICTCPHGFTGNSKMGCNRIMRMCLSPIDCPVNHICMDGRCKPLCLADKDCAIGEKCFNGHC
;
A
#
# COMPACT_ATOMS: atom_id res chain seq x y z
N MET A 1 37.65 2.25 -7.38
CA MET A 1 37.34 2.90 -8.68
C MET A 1 37.21 4.40 -8.43
N CYS A 2 37.83 5.25 -9.23
CA CYS A 2 37.68 6.70 -9.10
C CYS A 2 36.48 7.13 -9.94
N ASP A 3 35.43 7.66 -9.31
CA ASP A 3 34.27 8.24 -9.99
C ASP A 3 34.22 9.74 -9.68
N GLN A 4 34.14 10.57 -10.72
CA GLN A 4 34.21 12.04 -10.64
C GLN A 4 35.38 12.59 -9.79
N GLY A 5 36.57 11.99 -9.89
CA GLY A 5 37.76 12.44 -9.16
C GLY A 5 37.79 12.09 -7.67
N LYS A 6 36.80 11.35 -7.16
CA LYS A 6 36.81 10.75 -5.83
C LYS A 6 37.11 9.26 -5.97
N CYS A 7 38.22 8.81 -5.41
CA CYS A 7 38.49 7.39 -5.33
C CYS A 7 37.59 6.77 -4.27
N LEU A 8 36.56 6.06 -4.73
CA LEU A 8 35.68 5.33 -3.85
C LEU A 8 36.39 4.02 -3.47
N PRO A 9 36.64 3.79 -2.17
CA PRO A 9 37.27 2.57 -1.69
C PRO A 9 36.35 1.39 -2.03
N GLN A 10 36.83 0.57 -2.96
CA GLN A 10 36.17 -0.69 -3.27
C GLN A 10 36.79 -1.79 -2.43
N CYS A 11 35.97 -2.77 -2.08
CA CYS A 11 36.35 -3.87 -1.21
C CYS A 11 35.81 -5.20 -1.74
N ALA A 12 36.55 -6.27 -1.46
CA ALA A 12 36.08 -7.65 -1.58
C ALA A 12 35.70 -8.23 -0.21
N SER A 13 36.28 -7.68 0.87
CA SER A 13 36.03 -8.10 2.25
C SER A 13 36.15 -6.91 3.22
N ASN A 14 35.68 -7.10 4.46
CA ASN A 14 35.80 -6.07 5.51
C ASN A 14 37.24 -5.67 5.84
N LYS A 15 38.23 -6.51 5.48
CA LYS A 15 39.66 -6.23 5.72
C LYS A 15 40.21 -5.15 4.78
N ASP A 16 39.51 -4.89 3.68
CA ASP A 16 39.91 -3.90 2.68
C ASP A 16 39.45 -2.49 3.07
N CYS A 17 38.64 -2.38 4.13
CA CYS A 17 38.05 -1.14 4.60
C CYS A 17 38.76 -0.59 5.84
N ALA A 18 38.59 0.71 6.10
CA ALA A 18 39.16 1.34 7.29
C ALA A 18 38.51 0.83 8.59
N ILE A 19 39.11 1.19 9.72
CA ILE A 19 38.52 0.92 11.04
C ILE A 19 37.12 1.56 11.08
N ASN A 20 36.13 0.81 11.57
CA ASN A 20 34.70 1.15 11.61
C ASN A 20 33.96 1.17 10.27
N GLU A 21 34.53 0.58 9.21
CA GLU A 21 33.83 0.35 7.95
C GLU A 21 33.50 -1.13 7.75
N GLN A 22 32.49 -1.40 6.93
CA GLN A 22 32.12 -2.73 6.47
C GLN A 22 32.01 -2.75 4.95
N CYS A 23 32.44 -3.86 4.33
CA CYS A 23 32.29 -4.05 2.91
C CYS A 23 30.84 -4.45 2.58
N PHE A 24 30.17 -3.64 1.77
CA PHE A 24 28.86 -3.96 1.22
C PHE A 24 28.74 -3.47 -0.22
N ASP A 25 28.24 -4.33 -1.11
CA ASP A 25 28.09 -4.03 -2.54
C ASP A 25 29.37 -3.42 -3.15
N HIS A 26 30.52 -4.06 -2.82
CA HIS A 26 31.86 -3.63 -3.22
C HIS A 26 32.26 -2.21 -2.82
N ARG A 27 31.63 -1.65 -1.79
CA ARG A 27 31.97 -0.34 -1.23
C ARG A 27 32.19 -0.44 0.27
N CYS A 28 33.21 0.24 0.78
CA CYS A 28 33.37 0.43 2.21
C CYS A 28 32.36 1.46 2.70
N GLN A 29 31.48 1.05 3.60
CA GLN A 29 30.46 1.90 4.21
C GLN A 29 30.74 2.02 5.71
N LEU A 30 30.53 3.22 6.26
CA LEU A 30 30.61 3.44 7.70
C LEU A 30 29.59 2.57 8.42
N ARG A 31 30.04 1.96 9.52
CA ARG A 31 29.17 1.23 10.43
C ARG A 31 28.43 2.22 11.32
N CYS A 32 27.15 2.00 11.53
CA CYS A 32 26.39 2.69 12.56
C CYS A 32 26.30 1.82 13.82
N PHE A 33 26.21 2.44 14.99
CA PHE A 33 25.86 1.79 16.25
C PHE A 33 24.50 2.22 16.79
N SER A 34 23.97 3.33 16.28
CA SER A 34 22.68 3.91 16.62
C SER A 34 22.04 4.63 15.43
N ASP A 35 20.72 4.84 15.47
CA ASP A 35 19.98 5.52 14.39
C ASP A 35 20.42 6.98 14.20
N GLN A 36 20.99 7.61 15.24
CA GLN A 36 21.46 9.00 15.20
C GLN A 36 22.68 9.21 14.30
N GLU A 37 23.40 8.13 13.98
CA GLU A 37 24.54 8.16 13.05
C GLU A 37 24.10 8.08 11.58
N CYS A 38 22.81 7.83 11.33
CA CYS A 38 22.24 7.71 10.00
C CYS A 38 21.58 9.01 9.52
N LEU A 39 21.33 9.10 8.22
CA LEU A 39 20.63 10.24 7.62
C LEU A 39 19.12 10.17 7.94
N ALA A 40 18.44 11.31 7.80
CA ALA A 40 16.98 11.35 7.97
C ALA A 40 16.29 10.37 7.02
N GLY A 41 15.37 9.55 7.55
CA GLY A 41 14.70 8.48 6.81
C GLY A 41 15.46 7.15 6.78
N GLU A 42 16.61 7.06 7.47
CA GLU A 42 17.35 5.81 7.66
C GLU A 42 17.39 5.41 9.15
N ILE A 43 17.55 4.11 9.37
CA ILE A 43 17.77 3.54 10.70
C ILE A 43 19.02 2.67 10.68
N CYS A 44 19.63 2.50 11.85
CA CYS A 44 20.71 1.57 12.03
C CYS A 44 20.17 0.15 12.21
N MET A 45 20.45 -0.71 11.23
CA MET A 45 20.09 -2.11 11.30
C MET A 45 21.20 -2.97 10.68
N ASN A 46 21.67 -3.96 11.45
CA ASN A 46 22.85 -4.77 11.13
C ASN A 46 24.13 -3.96 10.91
N ASN A 47 24.36 -2.95 11.77
CA ASN A 47 25.48 -2.00 11.69
C ASN A 47 25.53 -1.18 10.38
N ARG A 48 24.40 -1.03 9.70
CA ARG A 48 24.32 -0.26 8.46
C ARG A 48 23.10 0.65 8.48
N CYS A 49 23.31 1.88 8.01
CA CYS A 49 22.22 2.79 7.72
C CYS A 49 21.47 2.30 6.49
N GLN A 50 20.16 2.12 6.64
CA GLN A 50 19.28 1.71 5.55
C GLN A 50 17.93 2.43 5.68
N PRO A 51 17.21 2.66 4.57
CA PRO A 51 15.89 3.26 4.63
C PRO A 51 14.97 2.49 5.56
N GLY A 52 14.35 3.19 6.50
CA GLY A 52 13.52 2.57 7.52
C GLY A 52 12.99 3.59 8.52
N CYS A 53 12.34 3.07 9.57
CA CYS A 53 11.69 3.88 10.59
C CYS A 53 11.68 3.15 11.94
N ARG A 54 11.49 3.90 13.02
CA ARG A 54 11.17 3.40 14.37
C ARG A 54 9.75 3.72 14.81
N ASN A 55 9.18 4.79 14.25
CA ASN A 55 7.82 5.23 14.55
C ASN A 55 7.17 5.85 13.30
N ASP A 56 5.85 5.99 13.36
CA ASP A 56 5.04 6.48 12.24
C ASP A 56 5.46 7.87 11.75
N ASN A 57 5.87 8.77 12.66
CA ASN A 57 6.23 10.14 12.33
C ASN A 57 7.51 10.26 11.47
N GLU A 58 8.29 9.18 11.35
CA GLU A 58 9.44 9.10 10.45
C GLU A 58 9.06 8.72 9.01
N CYS A 59 7.80 8.32 8.80
CA CYS A 59 7.26 7.99 7.48
C CYS A 59 6.47 9.15 6.88
N LEU A 60 6.15 9.05 5.59
CA LEU A 60 5.22 10.01 4.98
C LEU A 60 3.83 9.85 5.61
N MET A 61 3.01 10.91 5.54
CA MET A 61 1.64 10.92 6.09
C MET A 61 0.74 9.78 5.56
N LYS A 62 1.09 9.23 4.38
CA LYS A 62 0.38 8.13 3.72
C LYS A 62 0.97 6.74 4.03
N GLU A 63 1.86 6.63 5.00
CA GLU A 63 2.58 5.40 5.34
C GLU A 63 2.58 5.21 6.85
N SER A 64 2.78 3.98 7.31
CA SER A 64 2.97 3.65 8.73
C SER A 64 4.29 2.91 8.88
N CYS A 65 4.90 3.00 10.06
CA CYS A 65 6.10 2.27 10.38
C CYS A 65 5.78 0.83 10.79
N ILE A 66 6.04 -0.12 9.90
CA ILE A 66 5.70 -1.53 10.11
C ILE A 66 6.95 -2.38 9.94
N LEU A 67 7.36 -3.02 11.04
CA LEU A 67 8.56 -3.85 11.09
C LEU A 67 9.79 -3.09 10.55
N ASN A 68 9.97 -1.87 11.05
CA ASN A 68 11.05 -0.95 10.70
C ASN A 68 11.06 -0.44 9.24
N SER A 69 9.93 -0.54 8.53
CA SER A 69 9.80 -0.09 7.14
C SER A 69 8.53 0.73 6.97
N CYS A 70 8.65 1.89 6.32
CA CYS A 70 7.50 2.70 5.95
C CYS A 70 6.69 1.99 4.88
N LYS A 71 5.41 1.72 5.17
CA LYS A 71 4.50 1.01 4.27
C LYS A 71 3.16 1.70 4.21
N ASN A 72 2.61 1.82 3.02
CA ASN A 72 1.23 2.20 2.82
C ASN A 72 0.33 0.99 3.12
N MET A 73 -0.43 1.06 4.21
CA MET A 73 -1.30 -0.04 4.60
C MET A 73 -2.41 -0.31 3.58
N CYS A 74 -2.88 0.69 2.83
CA CYS A 74 -3.91 0.50 1.81
C CYS A 74 -3.47 -0.38 0.63
N ASP A 75 -2.16 -0.56 0.43
CA ASP A 75 -1.62 -1.45 -0.60
C ASP A 75 -1.57 -2.92 -0.12
N THR A 76 -1.96 -3.17 1.13
CA THR A 76 -2.01 -4.51 1.72
C THR A 76 -3.43 -5.09 1.65
N PRO A 77 -3.59 -6.40 1.42
CA PRO A 77 -4.91 -7.03 1.31
C PRO A 77 -5.70 -7.07 2.63
N ILE A 78 -5.06 -6.76 3.76
CA ILE A 78 -5.66 -6.79 5.10
C ILE A 78 -6.18 -5.43 5.56
N ALA A 79 -5.96 -4.37 4.78
CA ALA A 79 -6.27 -3.00 5.21
C ALA A 79 -7.76 -2.76 5.41
N CYS A 80 -8.54 -3.19 4.41
CA CYS A 80 -9.98 -2.98 4.34
C CYS A 80 -10.67 -4.22 3.76
N GLY A 81 -11.97 -4.34 4.03
CA GLY A 81 -12.79 -5.42 3.50
C GLY A 81 -13.02 -5.28 2.00
N ALA A 82 -13.52 -6.36 1.38
CA ALA A 82 -13.87 -6.35 -0.05
C ALA A 82 -14.84 -5.22 -0.38
N ASN A 83 -14.68 -4.60 -1.56
CA ASN A 83 -15.47 -3.46 -2.05
C ASN A 83 -15.42 -2.18 -1.21
N ALA A 84 -14.53 -2.09 -0.21
CA ALA A 84 -14.30 -0.85 0.53
C ALA A 84 -13.22 0.01 -0.15
N LEU A 85 -13.37 1.34 -0.05
CA LEU A 85 -12.33 2.28 -0.41
C LEU A 85 -11.37 2.43 0.78
N CYS A 86 -10.06 2.31 0.52
CA CYS A 86 -9.01 2.56 1.51
C CYS A 86 -8.35 3.91 1.26
N THR A 87 -8.19 4.70 2.31
CA THR A 87 -7.42 5.95 2.29
C THR A 87 -6.50 6.01 3.51
N MET A 88 -5.27 6.46 3.33
CA MET A 88 -4.36 6.70 4.45
C MET A 88 -4.57 8.10 5.01
N VAL A 89 -4.83 8.19 6.31
CA VAL A 89 -4.99 9.44 7.05
C VAL A 89 -4.14 9.35 8.30
N VAL A 90 -3.11 10.19 8.39
CA VAL A 90 -2.20 10.29 9.53
C VAL A 90 -1.72 8.91 9.99
N HIS A 91 -0.97 8.24 9.12
CA HIS A 91 -0.37 6.92 9.38
C HIS A 91 -1.37 5.79 9.69
N GLN A 92 -2.67 5.97 9.40
CA GLN A 92 -3.68 4.93 9.60
C GLN A 92 -4.53 4.71 8.34
N PRO A 93 -4.85 3.45 8.00
CA PRO A 93 -5.82 3.15 6.96
C PRO A 93 -7.24 3.42 7.46
N ILE A 94 -7.97 4.25 6.74
CA ILE A 94 -9.40 4.50 6.92
C ILE A 94 -10.15 3.84 5.77
N CYS A 95 -11.10 2.97 6.13
CA CYS A 95 -11.94 2.24 5.22
C CYS A 95 -13.34 2.86 5.17
N THR A 96 -13.88 3.08 3.97
CA THR A 96 -15.24 3.58 3.77
C THR A 96 -15.95 2.79 2.67
N CYS A 97 -17.25 2.53 2.81
CA CYS A 97 -18.01 1.98 1.69
C CYS A 97 -18.24 3.08 0.64
N PRO A 98 -17.92 2.84 -0.64
CA PRO A 98 -18.15 3.81 -1.70
C PRO A 98 -19.66 3.99 -1.95
N HIS A 99 -20.01 5.04 -2.70
CA HIS A 99 -21.40 5.32 -3.02
C HIS A 99 -22.07 4.13 -3.72
N GLY A 100 -23.29 3.78 -3.27
CA GLY A 100 -24.01 2.60 -3.75
C GLY A 100 -23.67 1.30 -2.99
N PHE A 101 -22.80 1.35 -1.98
CA PHE A 101 -22.48 0.23 -1.10
C PHE A 101 -22.79 0.56 0.37
N THR A 102 -22.96 -0.49 1.18
CA THR A 102 -23.22 -0.42 2.63
C THR A 102 -22.56 -1.60 3.36
N GLY A 103 -22.49 -1.53 4.68
CA GLY A 103 -21.90 -2.58 5.53
C GLY A 103 -20.76 -2.06 6.39
N ASN A 104 -19.93 -2.99 6.90
CA ASN A 104 -18.75 -2.67 7.69
C ASN A 104 -17.52 -2.61 6.78
N SER A 105 -16.99 -1.42 6.51
CA SER A 105 -15.87 -1.21 5.58
C SER A 105 -14.58 -1.94 5.94
N LYS A 106 -14.38 -2.36 7.20
CA LYS A 106 -13.24 -3.21 7.59
C LYS A 106 -13.45 -4.69 7.26
N MET A 107 -14.71 -5.15 7.21
CA MET A 107 -15.04 -6.55 6.92
C MET A 107 -15.43 -6.78 5.46
N GLY A 108 -16.15 -5.83 4.87
CA GLY A 108 -16.61 -5.86 3.49
C GLY A 108 -17.84 -4.99 3.29
N CYS A 109 -17.94 -4.40 2.10
CA CYS A 109 -19.08 -3.63 1.66
C CYS A 109 -19.90 -4.44 0.65
N ASN A 110 -21.22 -4.33 0.74
CA ASN A 110 -22.18 -4.96 -0.16
C ASN A 110 -22.96 -3.89 -0.91
N ARG A 111 -23.37 -4.17 -2.15
CA ARG A 111 -24.21 -3.24 -2.91
C ARG A 111 -25.52 -2.96 -2.17
N ILE A 112 -25.94 -1.71 -2.18
CA ILE A 112 -27.25 -1.33 -1.68
C ILE A 112 -28.29 -1.87 -2.65
N MET A 113 -29.12 -2.79 -2.16
CA MET A 113 -30.22 -3.33 -2.94
C MET A 113 -31.26 -2.23 -3.19
N ARG A 114 -31.45 -1.85 -4.45
CA ARG A 114 -32.51 -0.92 -4.87
C ARG A 114 -33.62 -1.69 -5.57
N MET A 115 -34.83 -1.51 -5.09
CA MET A 115 -36.03 -2.04 -5.73
C MET A 115 -36.42 -1.15 -6.91
N CYS A 116 -36.99 -1.75 -7.94
CA CYS A 116 -37.47 -1.05 -9.13
C CYS A 116 -38.76 -1.68 -9.66
N LEU A 117 -39.57 -0.88 -10.34
CA LEU A 117 -40.73 -1.35 -11.11
C LEU A 117 -40.48 -1.20 -12.61
N SER A 118 -39.60 -0.28 -12.99
CA SER A 118 -39.24 0.01 -14.37
C SER A 118 -37.79 0.49 -14.48
N PRO A 119 -37.20 0.52 -15.69
CA PRO A 119 -35.80 0.91 -15.87
C PRO A 119 -35.45 2.33 -15.39
N ILE A 120 -36.41 3.25 -15.36
CA ILE A 120 -36.19 4.64 -14.93
C ILE A 120 -35.97 4.77 -13.41
N ASP A 121 -36.37 3.76 -12.63
CA ASP A 121 -36.15 3.73 -11.18
C ASP A 121 -34.69 3.41 -10.82
N CYS A 122 -33.92 2.90 -11.79
CA CYS A 122 -32.56 2.46 -11.58
C CYS A 122 -31.53 3.57 -11.84
N PRO A 123 -30.40 3.57 -11.13
CA PRO A 123 -29.29 4.48 -11.43
C PRO A 123 -28.76 4.28 -12.84
N VAL A 124 -27.94 5.23 -13.29
CA VAL A 124 -27.21 5.10 -14.57
C VAL A 124 -26.44 3.77 -14.60
N ASN A 125 -26.40 3.14 -15.77
CA ASN A 125 -25.76 1.83 -16.01
C ASN A 125 -26.35 0.68 -15.18
N HIS A 126 -27.65 0.72 -14.89
CA HIS A 126 -28.36 -0.39 -14.26
C HIS A 126 -29.60 -0.77 -15.09
N ILE A 127 -30.02 -2.01 -14.95
CA ILE A 127 -31.28 -2.53 -15.52
C ILE A 127 -32.20 -2.98 -14.39
N CYS A 128 -33.51 -2.79 -14.58
CA CYS A 128 -34.50 -3.35 -13.67
C CYS A 128 -34.78 -4.82 -14.06
N MET A 129 -34.39 -5.75 -13.19
CA MET A 129 -34.58 -7.19 -13.40
C MET A 129 -35.05 -7.83 -12.09
N ASP A 130 -36.13 -8.60 -12.15
CA ASP A 130 -36.74 -9.26 -10.97
C ASP A 130 -37.08 -8.28 -9.83
N GLY A 131 -37.50 -7.07 -10.19
CA GLY A 131 -37.85 -6.00 -9.25
C GLY A 131 -36.64 -5.37 -8.54
N ARG A 132 -35.42 -5.62 -9.02
CA ARG A 132 -34.16 -5.11 -8.45
C ARG A 132 -33.28 -4.48 -9.51
N CYS A 133 -32.60 -3.41 -9.16
CA CYS A 133 -31.60 -2.79 -10.03
C CYS A 133 -30.31 -3.61 -10.03
N LYS A 134 -29.94 -4.12 -11.20
CA LYS A 134 -28.68 -4.84 -11.44
C LYS A 134 -27.72 -4.00 -12.27
N PRO A 135 -26.45 -3.85 -11.88
CA PRO A 135 -25.45 -3.13 -12.68
C PRO A 135 -25.23 -3.82 -14.03
N LEU A 136 -25.03 -3.04 -15.09
CA LEU A 136 -24.60 -3.56 -16.38
C LEU A 136 -23.09 -3.83 -16.39
N CYS A 137 -22.66 -4.81 -17.16
CA CYS A 137 -21.25 -5.19 -17.31
C CYS A 137 -20.91 -5.67 -18.72
N LEU A 138 -19.63 -5.57 -19.07
CA LEU A 138 -19.05 -6.17 -20.28
C LEU A 138 -18.10 -7.33 -19.91
N ALA A 139 -17.50 -7.29 -18.72
CA ALA A 139 -16.63 -8.32 -18.18
C ALA A 139 -16.71 -8.39 -16.64
N ASP A 140 -16.23 -9.48 -16.04
CA ASP A 140 -16.24 -9.70 -14.58
C ASP A 140 -15.58 -8.56 -13.78
N LYS A 141 -14.59 -7.90 -14.36
CA LYS A 141 -13.89 -6.75 -13.75
C LYS A 141 -14.77 -5.50 -13.57
N ASP A 142 -15.89 -5.42 -14.28
CA ASP A 142 -16.85 -4.33 -14.16
C ASP A 142 -17.80 -4.55 -12.96
N CYS A 143 -17.83 -5.77 -12.42
CA CYS A 143 -18.63 -6.16 -11.28
C CYS A 143 -17.88 -5.98 -9.96
N ALA A 144 -18.62 -5.99 -8.84
CA ALA A 144 -18.00 -5.91 -7.52
C ALA A 144 -17.21 -7.19 -7.22
N ILE A 145 -16.27 -7.11 -6.27
CA ILE A 145 -15.51 -8.27 -5.82
C ILE A 145 -16.49 -9.36 -5.36
N GLY A 146 -16.38 -10.54 -5.97
CA GLY A 146 -17.24 -11.70 -5.72
C GLY A 146 -18.43 -11.84 -6.68
N GLU A 147 -18.68 -10.87 -7.54
CA GLU A 147 -19.69 -10.92 -8.61
C GLU A 147 -19.05 -11.39 -9.94
N LYS A 148 -19.89 -11.85 -10.87
CA LYS A 148 -19.48 -12.20 -12.24
C LYS A 148 -20.43 -11.55 -13.23
N CYS A 149 -19.91 -11.21 -14.39
CA CYS A 149 -20.71 -10.70 -15.47
C CYS A 149 -21.41 -11.86 -16.18
N PHE A 150 -22.73 -11.91 -16.09
CA PHE A 150 -23.54 -12.92 -16.75
C PHE A 150 -24.67 -12.25 -17.53
N ASN A 151 -24.82 -12.58 -18.81
CA ASN A 151 -25.82 -11.97 -19.70
C ASN A 151 -25.85 -10.42 -19.68
N GLY A 152 -24.67 -9.78 -19.51
CA GLY A 152 -24.52 -8.32 -19.54
C GLY A 152 -24.88 -7.60 -18.24
N HIS A 153 -25.08 -8.34 -17.14
CA HIS A 153 -25.31 -7.76 -15.82
C HIS A 153 -24.50 -8.46 -14.72
N CYS A 154 -24.18 -7.71 -13.68
CA CYS A 154 -23.80 -8.20 -12.36
C CYS A 154 -25.10 -8.48 -11.57
#